data_AF-A0A8K9VCY0-F1
#
_entry.id   AF-A0A8K9VCY0-F1
#
_cell.length_a   1.000
_cell.length_b   1.000
_cell.length_c   1.000
_cell.angle_alpha   90.00
_cell.angle_beta   90.00
_cell.angle_gamma   90.00
#
_symmetry.space_group_name_H-M   'P 1'
#
loop_
_entity.id
_entity.type
_entity.pdbx_description
1 polymer ?
#
loop_
_entity_poly.entity_id
_entity_poly.type
_entity_poly.pdbx_seq_one_letter_code
_entity_poly.pdbx_strand_id
1 'polypeptide(L)'
;MSVSVLSTNQSVSVLSTNQSVSVLSTNLSVSVPSTNQSVSVLSTNQSVSILSTNLSVSVLSTNQSVSVLSTNQSVSVLSTNLFVSVVSTNQSVSVLSTNQSVSVLSTNLSVSVLSTNQSVPVLSNNQSVSVLSTNQSVSVLSYRSILQLVKPWHDEVKDYVFPYPRDCNPRCPLKCYGPMCTHYTQMVWATTNKVGCAIHTCHNMNVWGNVWKRTTFLVCNYSSKGNWIGEAPYKVGVPCSACPPSYGGSCSNNMCFPALNTNYLQWFK
;
A
#
# COMPACT_ATOMS: atom_id res chain seq x y z
N MET A 1 -31.28 -15.83 7.78
CA MET A 1 -31.01 -17.26 8.02
C MET A 1 -29.67 -17.57 7.36
N SER A 2 -28.74 -18.17 8.09
CA SER A 2 -27.48 -18.65 7.54
C SER A 2 -27.75 -19.81 6.59
N VAL A 3 -26.98 -19.91 5.52
CA VAL A 3 -27.07 -21.04 4.60
C VAL A 3 -25.97 -22.00 4.95
N SER A 4 -26.32 -23.21 5.33
CA SER A 4 -25.37 -24.26 5.67
C SER A 4 -25.67 -25.50 4.84
N VAL A 5 -24.70 -25.94 4.05
CA VAL A 5 -24.77 -27.15 3.23
C VAL A 5 -23.74 -28.13 3.75
N LEU A 6 -24.20 -29.26 4.31
CA LEU A 6 -23.32 -30.30 4.84
C LEU A 6 -22.61 -31.07 3.71
N SER A 7 -23.38 -31.53 2.73
CA SER A 7 -22.85 -32.26 1.58
C SER A 7 -23.87 -32.28 0.46
N THR A 8 -23.42 -32.16 -0.78
CA THR A 8 -24.29 -32.33 -1.95
C THR A 8 -23.49 -32.80 -3.17
N ASN A 9 -24.15 -33.54 -4.06
CA ASN A 9 -23.58 -33.90 -5.36
C ASN A 9 -23.86 -32.84 -6.45
N GLN A 10 -24.61 -31.79 -6.12
CA GLN A 10 -25.01 -30.73 -7.04
C GLN A 10 -24.33 -29.40 -6.72
N SER A 11 -24.47 -28.41 -7.60
CA SER A 11 -23.96 -27.07 -7.37
C SER A 11 -24.70 -26.40 -6.22
N VAL A 12 -23.97 -25.58 -5.47
CA VAL A 12 -24.55 -24.74 -4.42
C VAL A 12 -24.57 -23.31 -4.93
N SER A 13 -25.77 -22.78 -5.17
CA SER A 13 -25.99 -21.41 -5.62
C SER A 13 -26.80 -20.64 -4.57
N VAL A 14 -26.15 -19.72 -3.87
CA VAL A 14 -26.80 -18.84 -2.88
C VAL A 14 -26.85 -17.43 -3.45
N LEU A 15 -27.97 -17.06 -4.09
CA LEU A 15 -28.10 -15.78 -4.82
C LEU A 15 -27.79 -14.56 -3.95
N SER A 16 -28.41 -14.48 -2.77
CA SER A 16 -28.16 -13.43 -1.80
C SER A 16 -28.52 -13.89 -0.38
N THR A 17 -27.77 -13.43 0.61
CA THR A 17 -28.12 -13.62 2.02
C THR A 17 -27.49 -12.54 2.91
N ASN A 18 -28.15 -12.21 4.01
CA ASN A 18 -27.60 -11.30 5.02
C ASN A 18 -26.70 -12.00 6.05
N GLN A 19 -26.59 -13.33 5.98
CA GLN A 19 -25.84 -14.15 6.94
C GLN A 19 -24.77 -14.99 6.26
N SER A 20 -23.97 -15.69 7.06
CA SER A 20 -22.88 -16.52 6.57
C SER A 20 -23.38 -17.65 5.65
N VAL A 21 -22.55 -17.96 4.66
CA VAL A 21 -22.69 -19.17 3.83
C VAL A 21 -21.59 -20.14 4.22
N SER A 22 -21.97 -21.35 4.62
CA SER A 22 -21.03 -22.44 4.88
C SER A 22 -21.35 -23.65 4.01
N VAL A 23 -20.37 -24.08 3.23
CA VAL A 23 -20.45 -25.30 2.40
C VAL A 23 -19.35 -26.23 2.87
N LEU A 24 -19.73 -27.33 3.48
CA LEU A 24 -18.78 -28.31 3.99
C LEU A 24 -18.26 -29.22 2.86
N SER A 25 -19.11 -29.62 1.90
CA SER A 25 -18.66 -30.34 0.71
C SER A 25 -19.64 -30.23 -0.46
N THR A 26 -19.12 -30.16 -1.69
CA THR A 26 -19.90 -30.36 -2.91
C THR A 26 -19.08 -30.98 -4.05
N ASN A 27 -19.70 -31.81 -4.90
CA ASN A 27 -19.05 -32.32 -6.11
C ASN A 27 -19.04 -31.33 -7.28
N LEU A 28 -19.90 -30.32 -7.28
CA LEU A 28 -19.95 -29.30 -8.34
C LEU A 28 -19.52 -27.95 -7.76
N SER A 29 -19.82 -26.86 -8.46
CA SER A 29 -19.38 -25.52 -8.10
C SER A 29 -20.17 -24.91 -6.93
N VAL A 30 -19.51 -23.98 -6.23
CA VAL A 30 -20.16 -23.07 -5.28
C VAL A 30 -20.20 -21.68 -5.89
N SER A 31 -21.38 -21.08 -5.96
CA SER A 31 -21.58 -19.71 -6.47
C SER A 31 -22.34 -18.88 -5.43
N VAL A 32 -21.73 -17.78 -4.99
CA VAL A 32 -22.33 -16.83 -4.05
C VAL A 32 -22.21 -15.41 -4.63
N PRO A 33 -23.24 -14.90 -5.33
CA PRO A 33 -23.21 -13.55 -5.86
C PRO A 33 -23.15 -12.46 -4.78
N SER A 34 -23.84 -12.63 -3.64
CA SER A 34 -23.76 -11.63 -2.56
C SER A 34 -24.01 -12.21 -1.18
N THR A 35 -23.20 -11.79 -0.19
CA THR A 35 -23.54 -11.94 1.22
C THR A 35 -23.01 -10.80 2.08
N ASN A 36 -23.74 -10.42 3.13
CA ASN A 36 -23.28 -9.45 4.12
C ASN A 36 -22.34 -10.03 5.19
N GLN A 37 -22.13 -11.35 5.21
CA GLN A 37 -21.21 -11.99 6.13
C GLN A 37 -20.14 -12.79 5.38
N SER A 38 -19.52 -13.77 6.05
CA SER A 38 -18.45 -14.58 5.50
C SER A 38 -18.99 -15.73 4.65
N VAL A 39 -18.17 -16.14 3.69
CA VAL A 39 -18.34 -17.38 2.93
C VAL A 39 -17.23 -18.33 3.33
N SER A 40 -17.61 -19.54 3.74
CA SER A 40 -16.68 -20.62 4.06
C SER A 40 -16.98 -21.84 3.21
N VAL A 41 -16.00 -22.31 2.44
CA VAL A 41 -16.09 -23.53 1.64
C VAL A 41 -14.98 -24.47 2.08
N LEU A 42 -15.33 -25.61 2.67
CA LEU A 42 -14.33 -26.57 3.12
C LEU A 42 -13.81 -27.42 1.95
N SER A 43 -14.67 -27.97 1.09
CA SER A 43 -14.22 -28.67 -0.10
C SER A 43 -15.20 -28.57 -1.28
N THR A 44 -14.64 -28.50 -2.49
CA THR A 44 -15.40 -28.69 -3.73
C THR A 44 -14.53 -29.34 -4.83
N ASN A 45 -15.13 -30.18 -5.67
CA ASN A 45 -14.42 -30.74 -6.84
C ASN A 45 -14.38 -29.79 -8.05
N GLN A 46 -15.16 -28.71 -8.04
CA GLN A 46 -15.16 -27.70 -9.10
C GLN A 46 -14.86 -26.31 -8.53
N SER A 47 -15.19 -25.24 -9.23
CA SER A 47 -14.82 -23.89 -8.87
C SER A 47 -15.67 -23.28 -7.75
N VAL A 48 -15.07 -22.34 -7.03
CA VAL A 48 -15.76 -21.42 -6.11
C VAL A 48 -15.78 -20.04 -6.76
N SER A 49 -16.96 -19.48 -6.97
CA SER A 49 -17.15 -18.13 -7.48
C SER A 49 -17.93 -17.27 -6.48
N ILE A 50 -17.31 -16.17 -6.05
CA ILE A 50 -17.90 -15.25 -5.07
C ILE A 50 -17.82 -13.84 -5.65
N LEU A 51 -18.97 -13.18 -5.83
CA LEU A 51 -18.99 -11.86 -6.47
C LEU A 51 -18.83 -10.73 -5.42
N SER A 52 -19.49 -10.83 -4.27
CA SER A 52 -19.34 -9.83 -3.20
C SER A 52 -19.57 -10.39 -1.79
N THR A 53 -18.73 -9.97 -0.85
CA THR A 53 -18.87 -10.26 0.60
C THR A 53 -18.45 -9.06 1.45
N ASN A 54 -19.13 -8.81 2.58
CA ASN A 54 -18.70 -7.75 3.51
C ASN A 54 -17.68 -8.22 4.56
N LEU A 55 -17.65 -9.53 4.87
CA LEU A 55 -16.64 -10.11 5.75
C LEU A 55 -15.66 -10.92 4.92
N SER A 56 -15.07 -11.98 5.48
CA SER A 56 -14.03 -12.76 4.84
C SER A 56 -14.54 -13.88 3.95
N VAL A 57 -13.69 -14.30 3.01
CA VAL A 57 -13.84 -15.54 2.25
C VAL A 57 -12.78 -16.53 2.71
N SER A 58 -13.19 -17.74 3.06
CA SER A 58 -12.28 -18.86 3.32
C SER A 58 -12.63 -20.06 2.44
N VAL A 59 -11.64 -20.53 1.68
CA VAL A 59 -11.73 -21.77 0.89
C VAL A 59 -10.60 -22.70 1.29
N LEU A 60 -10.92 -23.87 1.84
CA LEU A 60 -9.89 -24.81 2.27
C LEU A 60 -9.37 -25.64 1.08
N SER A 61 -10.23 -26.28 0.30
CA SER A 61 -9.78 -26.98 -0.91
C SER A 61 -10.75 -26.88 -2.08
N THR A 62 -10.18 -26.75 -3.28
CA THR A 62 -10.90 -26.97 -4.54
C THR A 62 -10.02 -27.66 -5.57
N ASN A 63 -10.59 -28.59 -6.35
CA ASN A 63 -9.89 -29.21 -7.47
C ASN A 63 -9.85 -28.34 -8.73
N GLN A 64 -10.49 -27.18 -8.74
CA GLN A 64 -10.42 -26.21 -9.84
C GLN A 64 -9.91 -24.86 -9.34
N SER A 65 -10.67 -23.78 -9.57
CA SER A 65 -10.27 -22.41 -9.30
C SER A 65 -11.15 -21.73 -8.23
N VAL A 66 -10.56 -20.74 -7.57
CA VAL A 66 -11.29 -19.80 -6.72
C VAL A 66 -11.27 -18.44 -7.40
N SER A 67 -12.45 -17.84 -7.57
CA SER A 67 -12.61 -16.49 -8.11
C SER A 67 -13.41 -15.64 -7.13
N VAL A 68 -12.79 -14.60 -6.59
CA VAL A 68 -13.44 -13.62 -5.69
C VAL A 68 -13.39 -12.24 -6.35
N LEU A 69 -14.55 -11.67 -6.67
CA LEU A 69 -14.59 -10.34 -7.29
C LEU A 69 -14.37 -9.23 -6.24
N SER A 70 -15.05 -9.28 -5.09
CA SER A 70 -14.88 -8.25 -4.05
C SER A 70 -15.12 -8.77 -2.63
N THR A 71 -14.29 -8.30 -1.69
CA THR A 71 -14.50 -8.46 -0.25
C THR A 71 -14.01 -7.25 0.56
N ASN A 72 -14.69 -6.89 1.63
CA ASN A 72 -14.23 -5.84 2.54
C ASN A 72 -13.24 -6.33 3.62
N GLN A 73 -13.09 -7.65 3.79
CA GLN A 73 -12.07 -8.21 4.68
C GLN A 73 -11.14 -9.12 3.89
N SER A 74 -10.60 -10.18 4.50
CA SER A 74 -9.57 -11.01 3.90
C SER A 74 -10.12 -12.14 3.01
N VAL A 75 -9.31 -12.54 2.04
CA VAL A 75 -9.47 -13.81 1.30
C VAL A 75 -8.39 -14.76 1.78
N SER A 76 -8.80 -15.97 2.15
CA SER A 76 -7.90 -17.07 2.52
C SER A 76 -8.22 -18.30 1.68
N VAL A 77 -7.21 -18.81 0.98
CA VAL A 77 -7.32 -20.03 0.18
C VAL A 77 -6.19 -20.98 0.57
N LEU A 78 -6.53 -22.17 1.07
CA LEU A 78 -5.49 -23.11 1.50
C LEU A 78 -4.93 -23.91 0.32
N SER A 79 -5.77 -24.50 -0.53
CA SER A 79 -5.27 -25.28 -1.67
C SER A 79 -6.19 -25.22 -2.89
N THR A 80 -5.60 -25.06 -4.09
CA THR A 80 -6.30 -25.21 -5.38
C THR A 80 -5.44 -25.93 -6.42
N ASN A 81 -6.05 -26.64 -7.37
CA ASN A 81 -5.30 -27.26 -8.48
C ASN A 81 -5.15 -26.35 -9.71
N LEU A 82 -6.06 -25.40 -9.92
CA LEU A 82 -5.94 -24.44 -11.03
C LEU A 82 -5.40 -23.13 -10.49
N PHE A 83 -6.19 -22.07 -10.52
CA PHE A 83 -5.75 -20.72 -10.15
C PHE A 83 -6.59 -20.14 -9.02
N VAL A 84 -6.03 -19.12 -8.37
CA VAL A 84 -6.77 -18.21 -7.47
C VAL A 84 -6.80 -16.84 -8.12
N SER A 85 -7.98 -16.28 -8.30
CA SER A 85 -8.18 -14.92 -8.80
C SER A 85 -8.95 -14.08 -7.80
N VAL A 86 -8.34 -13.00 -7.32
CA VAL A 86 -8.97 -12.02 -6.43
C VAL A 86 -8.92 -10.65 -7.09
N VAL A 87 -10.07 -10.05 -7.36
CA VAL A 87 -10.12 -8.75 -8.03
C VAL A 87 -9.96 -7.61 -7.02
N SER A 88 -10.71 -7.59 -5.91
CA SER A 88 -10.50 -6.58 -4.87
C SER A 88 -10.69 -7.10 -3.44
N THR A 89 -9.81 -6.66 -2.55
CA THR A 89 -9.99 -6.78 -1.09
C THR A 89 -9.51 -5.54 -0.34
N ASN A 90 -10.22 -5.14 0.71
CA ASN A 90 -9.78 -4.06 1.59
C ASN A 90 -8.81 -4.50 2.69
N GLN A 91 -8.53 -5.80 2.85
CA GLN A 91 -7.53 -6.30 3.77
C GLN A 91 -6.47 -7.10 3.00
N SER A 92 -6.27 -8.37 3.37
CA SER A 92 -5.20 -9.21 2.87
C SER A 92 -5.71 -10.39 2.05
N VAL A 93 -4.91 -10.82 1.08
CA VAL A 93 -5.06 -12.13 0.41
C VAL A 93 -3.97 -13.07 0.94
N SER A 94 -4.38 -14.27 1.32
CA SER A 94 -3.49 -15.35 1.73
C SER A 94 -3.79 -16.59 0.91
N VAL A 95 -2.78 -17.12 0.22
CA VAL A 95 -2.86 -18.37 -0.54
C VAL A 95 -1.74 -19.29 -0.07
N LEU A 96 -2.08 -20.47 0.46
CA LEU A 96 -1.06 -21.40 0.93
C LEU A 96 -0.46 -22.19 -0.24
N SER A 97 -1.27 -22.86 -1.05
CA SER A 97 -0.75 -23.56 -2.23
C SER A 97 -1.69 -23.50 -3.44
N THR A 98 -1.10 -23.41 -4.63
CA THR A 98 -1.81 -23.61 -5.89
C THR A 98 -0.93 -24.26 -6.95
N ASN A 99 -1.49 -25.10 -7.81
CA ASN A 99 -0.72 -25.74 -8.89
C ASN A 99 -0.61 -24.90 -10.16
N GLN A 100 -1.38 -23.82 -10.34
CA GLN A 100 -1.17 -22.87 -11.44
C GLN A 100 -0.76 -21.50 -10.93
N SER A 101 -1.60 -20.48 -11.02
CA SER A 101 -1.25 -19.08 -10.76
C SER A 101 -2.13 -18.45 -9.69
N VAL A 102 -1.60 -17.42 -9.03
CA VAL A 102 -2.36 -16.55 -8.13
C VAL A 102 -2.37 -15.15 -8.71
N SER A 103 -3.53 -14.67 -9.15
CA SER A 103 -3.69 -13.32 -9.67
C SER A 103 -4.47 -12.44 -8.69
N VAL A 104 -3.89 -11.31 -8.31
CA VAL A 104 -4.55 -10.35 -7.41
C VAL A 104 -4.57 -8.96 -8.04
N LEU A 105 -5.75 -8.40 -8.30
CA LEU A 105 -5.85 -7.11 -8.98
C LEU A 105 -5.65 -5.92 -8.01
N SER A 106 -6.36 -5.88 -6.87
CA SER A 106 -6.16 -4.84 -5.85
C SER A 106 -6.33 -5.33 -4.40
N THR A 107 -5.45 -4.87 -3.52
CA THR A 107 -5.49 -5.12 -2.07
C THR A 107 -5.00 -3.90 -1.29
N ASN A 108 -5.56 -3.62 -0.11
CA ASN A 108 -5.08 -2.50 0.72
C ASN A 108 -3.97 -2.90 1.70
N LEU A 109 -3.96 -4.12 2.22
CA LEU A 109 -2.93 -4.55 3.16
C LEU A 109 -1.89 -5.40 2.42
N SER A 110 -1.91 -6.71 2.60
CA SER A 110 -0.87 -7.61 2.12
C SER A 110 -1.37 -8.71 1.19
N VAL A 111 -0.51 -9.14 0.29
CA VAL A 111 -0.65 -10.42 -0.42
C VAL A 111 0.42 -11.37 0.10
N SER A 112 0.02 -12.56 0.52
CA SER A 112 0.91 -13.63 0.96
C SER A 112 0.62 -14.89 0.16
N VAL A 113 1.64 -15.42 -0.53
CA VAL A 113 1.56 -16.68 -1.27
C VAL A 113 2.69 -17.59 -0.81
N LEU A 114 2.38 -18.75 -0.22
CA LEU A 114 3.43 -19.66 0.26
C LEU A 114 4.03 -20.47 -0.90
N SER A 115 3.22 -21.16 -1.70
CA SER A 115 3.72 -21.87 -2.88
C SER A 115 2.76 -21.81 -4.08
N THR A 116 3.36 -21.74 -5.28
CA THR A 116 2.64 -21.82 -6.55
C THR A 116 3.55 -22.42 -7.63
N ASN A 117 3.03 -23.12 -8.64
CA ASN A 117 3.89 -23.61 -9.73
C ASN A 117 4.02 -22.63 -10.90
N GLN A 118 3.15 -21.63 -11.04
CA GLN A 118 3.24 -20.61 -12.07
C GLN A 118 3.30 -19.21 -11.46
N SER A 119 3.12 -18.18 -12.30
CA SER A 119 3.28 -16.77 -11.93
C SER A 119 2.30 -16.26 -10.84
N VAL A 120 2.75 -15.22 -10.14
CA VAL A 120 1.93 -14.44 -9.18
C VAL A 120 1.87 -12.98 -9.63
N PRO A 121 0.93 -12.62 -10.53
CA PRO A 121 0.69 -11.21 -10.86
C PRO A 121 -0.13 -10.51 -9.77
N VAL A 122 0.40 -9.42 -9.23
CA VAL A 122 -0.29 -8.50 -8.32
C VAL A 122 -0.30 -7.10 -8.93
N LEU A 123 -1.48 -6.51 -9.19
CA LEU A 123 -1.60 -5.21 -9.90
C LEU A 123 -1.71 -3.96 -9.01
N SER A 124 -2.11 -4.12 -7.76
CA SER A 124 -2.15 -3.01 -6.79
C SER A 124 -2.15 -3.57 -5.36
N ASN A 125 -1.21 -3.09 -4.55
CA ASN A 125 -1.08 -3.42 -3.14
C ASN A 125 -0.50 -2.21 -2.39
N ASN A 126 -1.09 -1.80 -1.26
CA ASN A 126 -0.64 -0.60 -0.54
C ASN A 126 0.37 -0.86 0.60
N GLN A 127 0.62 -2.12 0.99
CA GLN A 127 1.52 -2.41 2.11
C GLN A 127 2.66 -3.37 1.76
N SER A 128 2.39 -4.64 1.45
CA SER A 128 3.43 -5.63 1.12
C SER A 128 2.92 -6.81 0.28
N VAL A 129 3.80 -7.36 -0.56
CA VAL A 129 3.58 -8.63 -1.26
C VAL A 129 4.72 -9.58 -0.87
N SER A 130 4.38 -10.77 -0.38
CA SER A 130 5.33 -11.81 0.02
C SER A 130 5.00 -13.11 -0.72
N VAL A 131 5.98 -13.65 -1.43
CA VAL A 131 5.87 -14.93 -2.14
C VAL A 131 7.07 -15.78 -1.76
N LEU A 132 6.86 -16.93 -1.12
CA LEU A 132 7.97 -17.77 -0.64
C LEU A 132 8.52 -18.69 -1.74
N SER A 133 7.66 -19.30 -2.56
CA SER A 133 8.06 -20.20 -3.64
C SER A 133 7.18 -20.07 -4.88
N THR A 134 7.81 -19.94 -6.05
CA THR A 134 7.20 -20.09 -7.37
C THR A 134 8.19 -20.68 -8.37
N ASN A 135 7.73 -21.49 -9.33
CA ASN A 135 8.60 -21.97 -10.43
C ASN A 135 8.68 -20.98 -11.62
N GLN A 136 7.92 -19.88 -11.61
CA GLN A 136 7.92 -18.90 -12.70
C GLN A 136 8.31 -17.49 -12.20
N SER A 137 7.45 -16.48 -12.38
CA SER A 137 7.75 -15.09 -12.07
C SER A 137 6.74 -14.49 -11.11
N VAL A 138 7.22 -13.67 -10.17
CA VAL A 138 6.37 -12.77 -9.37
C VAL A 138 6.39 -11.39 -10.02
N SER A 139 5.23 -10.87 -10.40
CA SER A 139 5.11 -9.54 -11.01
C SER A 139 4.20 -8.66 -10.16
N VAL A 140 4.79 -7.77 -9.37
CA VAL A 140 4.06 -6.75 -8.62
C VAL A 140 4.07 -5.46 -9.43
N LEU A 141 3.01 -5.25 -10.21
CA LEU A 141 2.73 -3.94 -10.78
C LEU A 141 2.16 -3.12 -9.62
N SER A 142 2.91 -2.15 -9.12
CA SER A 142 2.40 -1.21 -8.12
C SER A 142 2.06 0.09 -8.83
N TYR A 143 0.81 0.55 -8.75
CA TYR A 143 0.55 1.99 -8.90
C TYR A 143 1.23 2.66 -7.71
N ARG A 144 2.43 3.19 -7.98
CA ARG A 144 3.35 3.76 -6.99
C ARG A 144 2.64 4.82 -6.17
N SER A 145 2.38 4.52 -4.90
CA SER A 145 2.02 5.55 -3.93
C SER A 145 3.05 6.68 -3.98
N ILE A 146 2.61 7.93 -3.85
CA ILE A 146 3.51 9.10 -3.74
C ILE A 146 4.58 8.85 -2.67
N LEU A 147 4.24 8.11 -1.62
CA LEU A 147 5.18 7.72 -0.55
C LEU A 147 6.40 6.97 -1.09
N GLN A 148 6.27 6.12 -2.11
CA GLN A 148 7.39 5.38 -2.68
C GLN A 148 8.35 6.29 -3.47
N LEU A 149 7.84 7.37 -4.05
CA LEU A 149 8.65 8.35 -4.78
C LEU A 149 9.34 9.34 -3.84
N VAL A 150 8.70 9.63 -2.69
CA VAL A 150 9.25 10.51 -1.65
C VAL A 150 10.18 9.75 -0.68
N LYS A 151 9.99 8.44 -0.50
CA LYS A 151 10.78 7.63 0.44
C LYS A 151 12.30 7.73 0.22
N PRO A 152 12.84 7.66 -1.02
CA PRO A 152 14.26 7.85 -1.25
C PRO A 152 14.79 9.20 -0.78
N TRP A 153 13.99 10.27 -0.84
CA TRP A 153 14.35 11.59 -0.30
C TRP A 153 14.45 11.56 1.22
N HIS A 154 13.50 10.93 1.91
CA HIS A 154 13.54 10.79 3.36
C HIS A 154 14.71 9.91 3.82
N ASP A 155 14.94 8.80 3.12
CA ASP A 155 15.91 7.78 3.52
C ASP A 155 17.36 8.28 3.46
N GLU A 156 17.64 9.45 2.86
CA GLU A 156 18.96 10.12 2.95
C GLU A 156 19.33 10.49 4.40
N VAL A 157 18.37 10.52 5.33
CA VAL A 157 18.62 10.71 6.77
C VAL A 157 19.67 9.75 7.32
N LYS A 158 19.78 8.54 6.77
CA LYS A 158 20.76 7.53 7.18
C LYS A 158 22.21 7.95 6.90
N ASP A 159 22.39 8.83 5.91
CA ASP A 159 23.68 9.31 5.42
C ASP A 159 23.97 10.75 5.87
N TYR A 160 22.99 11.40 6.50
CA TYR A 160 23.05 12.79 6.94
C TYR A 160 23.38 12.90 8.43
N VAL A 161 24.36 13.74 8.78
CA VAL A 161 24.68 14.07 10.18
C VAL A 161 24.27 15.51 10.46
N PHE A 162 23.38 15.66 11.43
CA PHE A 162 22.86 16.97 11.82
C PHE A 162 23.95 17.84 12.48
N PRO A 163 24.15 19.10 12.03
CA PRO A 163 25.12 20.01 12.62
C PRO A 163 24.60 20.63 13.93
N TYR A 164 25.30 20.40 15.04
CA TYR A 164 24.93 21.01 16.31
C TYR A 164 25.38 22.47 16.40
N PRO A 165 24.79 23.32 17.26
CA PRO A 165 25.19 24.72 17.40
C PRO A 165 26.69 24.93 17.66
N ARG A 166 27.36 23.97 18.31
CA ARG A 166 28.82 24.03 18.52
C ARG A 166 29.65 23.85 17.25
N ASP A 167 29.09 23.18 16.24
CA ASP A 167 29.73 22.94 14.95
C ASP A 167 29.54 24.13 13.98
N CYS A 168 28.65 25.08 14.30
CA CYS A 168 28.31 26.20 13.42
C CYS A 168 29.07 27.46 13.80
N ASN A 169 30.17 27.77 13.08
CA ASN A 169 30.93 29.02 13.28
C ASN A 169 31.72 29.42 12.02
N PRO A 170 31.40 30.52 11.29
CA PRO A 170 30.13 31.29 11.34
C PRO A 170 28.99 30.59 10.58
N ARG A 171 29.29 29.48 9.88
CA ARG A 171 28.35 28.69 9.08
C ARG A 171 28.32 27.26 9.58
N CYS A 172 27.17 26.60 9.45
CA CYS A 172 27.01 25.17 9.74
C CYS A 172 27.57 24.31 8.58
N PRO A 173 28.38 23.27 8.87
CA PRO A 173 28.85 22.35 7.85
C PRO A 173 27.75 21.39 7.39
N LEU A 174 27.71 21.08 6.09
CA LEU A 174 26.88 20.00 5.55
C LEU A 174 27.66 18.68 5.66
N LYS A 175 27.31 17.83 6.63
CA LYS A 175 27.91 16.50 6.80
C LYS A 175 27.01 15.44 6.15
N CYS A 176 27.39 14.99 4.95
CA CYS A 176 26.70 13.97 4.17
C CYS A 176 27.70 12.90 3.73
N TYR A 177 27.41 11.64 4.04
CA TYR A 177 28.27 10.49 3.69
C TYR A 177 27.74 9.68 2.50
N GLY A 178 26.54 10.01 2.02
CA GLY A 178 25.88 9.39 0.89
C GLY A 178 26.04 10.19 -0.40
N PRO A 179 25.45 9.70 -1.51
CA PRO A 179 25.53 10.40 -2.79
C PRO A 179 24.78 11.73 -2.78
N MET A 180 23.70 11.84 -1.99
CA MET A 180 22.87 13.03 -1.84
C MET A 180 22.23 13.04 -0.45
N CYS A 181 22.10 14.24 0.15
CA CYS A 181 21.35 14.46 1.40
C CYS A 181 20.42 15.68 1.34
N THR A 182 20.39 16.39 0.21
CA THR A 182 19.71 17.68 0.07
C THR A 182 18.19 17.54 -0.05
N HIS A 183 17.69 16.38 -0.43
CA HIS A 183 16.25 16.15 -0.47
C HIS A 183 15.71 15.99 0.95
N TYR A 184 16.38 15.18 1.79
CA TYR A 184 16.03 15.03 3.20
C TYR A 184 16.05 16.38 3.92
N THR A 185 17.12 17.16 3.78
CA THR A 185 17.23 18.44 4.49
C THR A 185 16.12 19.43 4.06
N GLN A 186 15.70 19.41 2.80
CA GLN A 186 14.55 20.21 2.36
C GLN A 186 13.23 19.71 2.97
N MET A 187 13.03 18.39 3.09
CA MET A 187 11.82 17.82 3.69
C MET A 187 11.63 18.23 5.15
N VAL A 188 12.73 18.36 5.91
CA VAL A 188 12.70 18.71 7.34
C VAL A 188 13.02 20.18 7.62
N TRP A 189 12.98 21.04 6.60
CA TRP A 189 13.36 22.45 6.74
C TRP A 189 12.32 23.24 7.53
N ALA A 190 12.69 23.76 8.71
CA ALA A 190 11.75 24.31 9.70
C ALA A 190 10.94 25.52 9.19
N THR A 191 11.49 26.33 8.29
CA THR A 191 10.80 27.51 7.74
C THR A 191 9.92 27.19 6.53
N THR A 192 10.01 25.98 5.99
CA THR A 192 9.16 25.51 4.89
C THR A 192 7.80 25.08 5.44
N ASN A 193 6.72 25.73 4.98
CA ASN A 193 5.36 25.48 5.48
C ASN A 193 4.33 25.17 4.39
N LYS A 194 4.75 25.18 3.13
CA LYS A 194 3.92 24.87 1.96
C LYS A 194 4.71 23.96 1.03
N VAL A 195 4.01 23.00 0.45
CA VAL A 195 4.54 22.11 -0.58
C VAL A 195 3.49 21.91 -1.66
N GLY A 196 3.91 21.93 -2.91
CA GLY A 196 3.08 21.59 -4.06
C GLY A 196 3.82 20.60 -4.95
N CYS A 197 3.19 19.48 -5.30
CA CYS A 197 3.83 18.43 -6.08
C CYS A 197 3.07 18.11 -7.37
N ALA A 198 3.79 17.66 -8.38
CA ALA A 198 3.23 17.15 -9.64
C ALA A 198 3.91 15.85 -10.02
N ILE A 199 3.13 14.90 -10.56
CA ILE A 199 3.61 13.59 -10.99
C ILE A 199 3.28 13.40 -12.46
N HIS A 200 4.24 12.88 -13.24
CA HIS A 200 4.07 12.59 -14.64
C HIS A 200 4.81 11.31 -15.04
N THR A 201 4.25 10.51 -15.94
CA THR A 201 4.92 9.31 -16.44
C THR A 201 5.41 9.55 -17.88
N CYS A 202 6.72 9.53 -18.05
CA CYS A 202 7.41 9.74 -19.31
C CYS A 202 7.70 8.40 -20.00
N HIS A 203 7.34 8.27 -21.28
CA HIS A 203 7.61 7.04 -22.04
C HIS A 203 9.10 6.80 -22.28
N ASN A 204 9.86 7.86 -22.58
CA ASN A 204 11.31 7.84 -22.71
C ASN A 204 11.86 9.10 -22.02
N MET A 205 12.75 8.93 -21.05
CA MET A 205 13.40 10.04 -20.35
C MET A 205 14.91 9.87 -20.43
N ASN A 206 15.63 10.87 -20.98
CA ASN A 206 17.08 10.84 -21.05
C ASN A 206 17.66 11.35 -19.73
N VAL A 207 18.35 10.49 -18.98
CA VAL A 207 19.00 10.82 -17.71
C VAL A 207 20.49 10.51 -17.85
N TRP A 208 21.31 11.56 -17.89
CA TRP A 208 22.78 11.44 -18.03
C TRP A 208 23.23 10.50 -19.16
N GLY A 209 22.62 10.63 -20.34
CA GLY A 209 22.96 9.85 -21.53
C GLY A 209 22.31 8.46 -21.61
N ASN A 210 21.54 8.05 -20.59
CA ASN A 210 20.79 6.81 -20.59
C ASN A 210 19.28 7.07 -20.80
N VAL A 211 18.65 6.31 -21.70
CA VAL A 211 17.20 6.40 -21.93
C VAL A 211 16.45 5.47 -20.97
N TRP A 212 15.74 6.06 -20.03
CA TRP A 212 14.89 5.36 -19.08
C TRP A 212 13.48 5.24 -19.67
N LYS A 213 13.06 4.01 -19.97
CA LYS A 213 11.73 3.72 -20.54
C LYS A 213 10.67 3.66 -19.44
N ARG A 214 9.50 4.27 -19.70
CA ARG A 214 8.32 4.31 -18.81
C ARG A 214 8.66 4.76 -17.37
N THR A 215 9.27 5.94 -17.26
CA THR A 215 9.71 6.50 -15.98
C THR A 215 8.63 7.37 -15.37
N THR A 216 8.27 7.13 -14.12
CA THR A 216 7.42 8.04 -13.34
C THR A 216 8.30 9.07 -12.63
N PHE A 217 8.01 10.35 -12.86
CA PHE A 217 8.76 11.49 -12.35
C PHE A 217 7.87 12.31 -11.42
N LEU A 218 8.34 12.53 -10.18
CA LEU A 218 7.69 13.37 -9.17
C LEU A 218 8.54 14.60 -8.94
N VAL A 219 7.89 15.76 -8.95
CA VAL A 219 8.51 17.05 -8.59
C VAL A 219 7.72 17.67 -7.47
N CYS A 220 8.40 18.15 -6.43
CA CYS A 220 7.80 18.89 -5.33
C CYS A 220 8.50 20.24 -5.17
N ASN A 221 7.72 21.31 -5.17
CA ASN A 221 8.16 22.67 -4.88
C ASN A 221 7.82 23.03 -3.44
N TYR A 222 8.78 23.60 -2.74
CA TYR A 222 8.69 23.96 -1.32
C TYR A 222 8.67 25.48 -1.16
N SER A 223 7.84 25.98 -0.24
CA SER A 223 7.76 27.39 0.12
C SER A 223 7.64 27.57 1.64
N SER A 224 8.44 28.41 2.29
CA SER A 224 9.64 29.06 1.75
C SER A 224 10.73 28.05 1.37
N LYS A 225 11.66 28.43 0.50
CA LYS A 225 12.77 27.55 0.11
C LYS A 225 13.67 27.23 1.31
N GLY A 226 14.17 26.00 1.37
CA GLY A 226 15.15 25.55 2.35
C GLY A 226 16.57 25.47 1.78
N ASN A 227 17.41 24.65 2.40
CA ASN A 227 18.78 24.35 1.99
C ASN A 227 19.66 25.59 1.81
N TRP A 228 19.52 26.55 2.72
CA TRP A 228 20.40 27.71 2.75
C TRP A 228 21.83 27.30 3.11
N ILE A 229 22.79 27.75 2.30
CA ILE A 229 24.21 27.40 2.48
C ILE A 229 24.70 27.94 3.82
N GLY A 230 25.19 27.03 4.67
CA GLY A 230 25.70 27.39 5.99
C GLY A 230 24.64 27.45 7.09
N GLU A 231 23.40 27.02 6.82
CA GLU A 231 22.34 26.92 7.82
C GLU A 231 21.95 25.46 8.10
N ALA A 232 21.55 25.20 9.34
CA ALA A 232 20.98 23.92 9.73
C ALA A 232 19.48 23.85 9.33
N PRO A 233 18.94 22.66 9.00
CA PRO A 233 17.54 22.54 8.57
C PRO A 233 16.51 22.99 9.61
N TYR A 234 16.83 22.85 10.89
CA TYR A 234 15.99 23.26 12.01
C TYR A 234 16.85 23.60 13.24
N LYS A 235 16.23 24.12 14.30
CA LYS A 235 16.92 24.35 15.58
C LYS A 235 16.77 23.12 16.48
N VAL A 236 17.86 22.68 17.09
CA VAL A 236 17.81 21.61 18.10
C VAL A 236 17.14 22.14 19.36
N GLY A 237 16.23 21.36 19.92
CA GLY A 237 15.54 21.71 21.16
C GLY A 237 14.32 20.82 21.40
N VAL A 238 13.57 21.17 22.45
CA VAL A 238 12.27 20.56 22.71
C VAL A 238 11.31 20.96 21.57
N PRO A 239 10.52 20.02 21.01
CA PRO A 239 9.54 20.35 19.99
C PRO A 239 8.67 21.54 20.39
N CYS A 240 8.44 22.44 19.44
CA CYS A 240 7.63 23.65 19.61
C CYS A 240 8.15 24.71 20.62
N SER A 241 9.31 24.52 21.26
CA SER A 241 9.84 25.48 22.23
C SER A 241 10.25 26.83 21.63
N ALA A 242 10.35 26.91 20.30
CA ALA A 242 10.76 28.10 19.56
C ALA A 242 9.81 28.41 18.38
N CYS A 243 8.52 28.11 18.51
CA CYS A 243 7.54 28.43 17.47
C CYS A 243 7.44 29.95 17.22
N PRO A 244 7.27 30.39 15.96
CA PRO A 244 7.12 31.81 15.67
C PRO A 244 5.82 32.37 16.27
N PRO A 245 5.78 33.64 16.69
CA PRO A 245 4.56 34.28 17.20
C PRO A 245 3.39 34.23 16.21
N SER A 246 3.67 34.26 14.89
CA SER A 246 2.66 34.15 13.83
C SER A 246 1.88 32.83 13.82
N TYR A 247 2.40 31.80 14.49
CA TYR A 247 1.72 30.51 14.64
C TYR A 247 0.88 30.45 15.94
N GLY A 248 0.86 31.51 16.77
CA GLY A 248 0.02 31.57 17.96
C GLY A 248 0.41 30.58 19.08
N GLY A 249 1.62 30.01 19.03
CA GLY A 249 2.17 29.15 20.08
C GLY A 249 1.58 27.73 20.15
N SER A 250 0.67 27.36 19.26
CA SER A 250 0.07 26.03 19.24
C SER A 250 1.04 24.97 18.71
N CYS A 251 1.11 23.84 19.40
CA CYS A 251 1.92 22.68 19.04
C CYS A 251 1.01 21.49 18.74
N SER A 252 1.17 20.90 17.55
CA SER A 252 0.43 19.69 17.15
C SER A 252 1.39 18.72 16.49
N ASN A 253 1.42 17.46 16.95
CA ASN A 253 2.32 16.41 16.43
C ASN A 253 3.78 16.88 16.32
N ASN A 254 4.30 17.55 17.36
CA ASN A 254 5.65 18.11 17.40
C ASN A 254 5.95 19.20 16.35
N MET A 255 4.93 19.82 15.75
CA MET A 255 5.05 20.89 14.77
C MET A 255 4.32 22.16 15.24
N CYS A 256 4.85 23.32 14.85
CA CYS A 256 4.21 24.61 15.06
C CYS A 256 2.98 24.73 14.14
N PHE A 257 1.81 24.97 14.73
CA PHE A 257 0.55 25.03 14.01
C PHE A 257 -0.07 26.42 14.13
N PRO A 258 -0.55 27.06 13.05
CA PRO A 258 -1.15 28.38 13.16
C PRO A 258 -2.45 28.32 13.97
N ALA A 259 -2.65 29.28 14.88
CA ALA A 259 -3.93 29.43 15.57
C ALA A 259 -5.07 29.63 14.55
N LEU A 260 -6.14 28.83 14.69
CA LEU A 260 -7.33 28.89 13.84
C LEU A 260 -8.06 30.22 14.07
N ASN A 261 -7.81 31.23 13.22
CA ASN A 261 -8.55 32.50 13.30
C ASN A 261 -9.90 32.47 12.56
N THR A 262 -10.22 31.43 11.78
CA THR A 262 -11.55 31.20 11.16
C THR A 262 -11.70 29.73 10.71
N ASN A 263 -12.94 29.25 10.55
CA ASN A 263 -13.28 27.92 9.98
C ASN A 263 -12.98 27.76 8.48
N TYR A 264 -12.14 28.62 7.89
CA TYR A 264 -11.75 28.54 6.48
C TYR A 264 -10.27 28.22 6.36
N LEU A 265 -9.96 26.97 5.98
CA LEU A 265 -8.68 26.65 5.35
C LEU A 265 -8.69 27.30 3.96
N GLN A 266 -8.02 28.45 3.81
CA GLN A 266 -7.83 29.05 2.49
C GLN A 266 -6.77 28.25 1.72
N TRP A 267 -7.21 27.29 0.92
CA TRP A 267 -6.34 26.46 0.08
C TRP A 267 -5.81 27.20 -1.16
N PHE A 268 -6.39 28.34 -1.55
CA PHE A 268 -5.94 29.12 -2.71
C PHE A 268 -6.13 30.63 -2.48
N LYS A 269 -5.04 31.40 -2.64
CA LYS A 269 -5.04 32.84 -2.86
C LYS A 269 -4.45 33.10 -4.23
#